data_AF-A0A8C5YB97-F1
#
_entry.id   AF-A0A8C5YB97-F1
#
_cell.length_a   1.000
_cell.length_b   1.000
_cell.length_c   1.000
_cell.angle_alpha   90.00
_cell.angle_beta   90.00
_cell.angle_gamma   90.00
#
_symmetry.space_group_name_H-M   'P 1'
#
loop_
_entity.id
_entity.type
_entity.pdbx_description
1 polymer ?
#
loop_
_entity_poly.entity_id
_entity_poly.type
_entity_poly.pdbx_seq_one_letter_code
_entity_poly.pdbx_strand_id
1 'polypeptide(L)' 'MAAFPCKTVLFLVCSTLAHPVFSGIFKDDIKRWPEPPCRMYHPMLPTQKVKCPNITAYVCDTKGRTYQNECFFCYYQ' A
#
# COMPACT_ATOMS: atom_id res chain seq x y z
N MET A 1 -47.75 3.15 15.62
CA MET A 1 -46.40 3.52 15.15
C MET A 1 -46.07 2.64 13.94
N ALA A 2 -46.40 3.09 12.73
CA ALA A 2 -46.19 2.31 11.51
C ALA A 2 -44.74 2.50 11.05
N ALA A 3 -43.90 1.51 11.28
CA ALA A 3 -42.59 1.44 10.64
C ALA A 3 -42.82 1.16 9.16
N PHE A 4 -42.57 2.14 8.30
CA PHE A 4 -42.68 2.01 6.85
C PHE A 4 -41.70 0.95 6.37
N PRO A 5 -42.17 -0.27 6.02
CA PRO A 5 -41.30 -1.42 5.77
C PRO A 5 -40.34 -1.15 4.61
N CYS A 6 -40.79 -0.36 3.63
CA CYS A 6 -39.99 0.05 2.49
C CYS A 6 -38.78 0.90 2.88
N LYS A 7 -38.92 1.81 3.86
CA LYS A 7 -37.83 2.70 4.29
C LYS A 7 -36.73 1.90 5.00
N THR A 8 -37.11 0.96 5.86
CA THR A 8 -36.18 0.06 6.55
C THR A 8 -35.47 -0.88 5.58
N VAL A 9 -36.20 -1.45 4.61
CA VAL A 9 -35.61 -2.30 3.56
C VAL A 9 -34.60 -1.51 2.71
N LEU A 10 -34.93 -0.28 2.33
CA LEU A 10 -34.05 0.57 1.54
C LEU A 10 -32.75 0.93 2.31
N PHE A 11 -32.85 1.23 3.61
CA PHE A 11 -31.67 1.43 4.47
C PHE A 11 -30.79 0.18 4.56
N LEU A 12 -31.37 -1.00 4.76
CA LEU A 12 -30.61 -2.26 4.86
C LEU A 12 -29.92 -2.63 3.54
N VAL A 13 -30.60 -2.42 2.41
CA VAL A 13 -30.05 -2.66 1.06
C VAL A 13 -28.90 -1.68 0.76
N CYS A 14 -29.05 -0.39 1.08
CA CYS A 14 -27.97 0.58 0.90
C CYS A 14 -26.73 0.26 1.76
N SER A 15 -26.92 -0.19 3.00
CA SER A 15 -25.81 -0.56 3.89
C SER A 15 -25.05 -1.77 3.37
N THR A 16 -25.73 -2.81 2.88
CA THR A 16 -25.07 -4.03 2.36
C THR A 16 -24.37 -3.81 1.02
N LEU A 17 -24.84 -2.88 0.19
CA LEU A 17 -24.21 -2.49 -1.08
C LEU A 17 -22.99 -1.57 -0.92
N ALA A 18 -22.85 -0.85 0.21
CA ALA A 18 -21.68 -0.02 0.47
C ALA A 18 -20.40 -0.84 0.74
N HIS A 19 -20.52 -1.98 1.43
CA HIS A 19 -19.39 -2.87 1.75
C HIS A 19 -18.64 -3.45 0.52
N PRO A 20 -19.32 -3.99 -0.53
CA PRO A 20 -18.65 -4.52 -1.72
C PRO A 20 -18.03 -3.41 -2.58
N VAL A 21 -18.63 -2.21 -2.62
CA VAL A 21 -18.09 -1.07 -3.38
C VAL A 21 -16.79 -0.55 -2.75
N PHE A 22 -16.71 -0.51 -1.42
CA PHE A 22 -15.50 -0.02 -0.73
C PHE A 22 -14.28 -0.95 -0.88
N SER A 23 -14.51 -2.26 -0.95
CA SER A 23 -13.43 -3.26 -1.05
C SER A 23 -12.82 -3.38 -2.45
N GLY A 24 -13.54 -2.94 -3.49
CA GLY A 24 -13.08 -2.97 -4.89
C GLY A 24 -12.18 -1.81 -5.27
N ILE A 25 -12.41 -0.61 -4.70
CA ILE A 25 -11.74 0.62 -5.13
C ILE A 25 -10.24 0.66 -4.76
N PHE A 26 -9.83 0.03 -3.64
CA PHE A 26 -8.44 0.11 -3.16
C PHE A 26 -7.48 -0.93 -3.75
N LYS A 27 -7.96 -1.89 -4.55
CA LYS A 27 -7.13 -3.03 -4.99
C LYS A 27 -6.34 -2.79 -6.27
N ASP A 28 -6.78 -1.85 -7.12
CA ASP A 28 -6.16 -1.62 -8.42
C ASP A 28 -4.88 -0.77 -8.36
N ASP A 29 -4.72 0.08 -7.34
CA ASP A 29 -3.57 1.00 -7.26
C ASP A 29 -2.24 0.30 -6.93
N ILE A 30 -2.26 -0.87 -6.26
CA ILE A 30 -1.04 -1.59 -5.88
C ILE A 30 -0.31 -2.16 -7.09
N LYS A 31 -1.03 -2.57 -8.15
CA LYS A 31 -0.40 -3.15 -9.35
C LYS A 31 0.38 -2.15 -10.19
N ARG A 32 0.20 -0.84 -9.96
CA ARG A 32 0.76 0.22 -10.82
C ARG A 32 2.13 0.73 -10.36
N TRP A 33 2.61 0.30 -9.20
CA TRP A 33 3.90 0.78 -8.70
C TRP A 33 5.08 0.23 -9.51
N PRO A 34 5.97 1.10 -10.01
CA PRO A 34 7.17 0.66 -10.71
C PRO A 34 8.13 -0.02 -9.72
N GLU A 35 8.84 -1.05 -10.20
CA GLU A 35 9.88 -1.70 -9.42
C GLU A 35 11.10 -0.77 -9.29
N PRO A 36 11.65 -0.56 -8.07
CA PRO A 36 12.80 0.30 -7.89
C PRO A 36 14.09 -0.31 -8.45
N PRO A 37 15.05 0.50 -8.93
CA PRO A 37 16.29 0.02 -9.53
C PRO A 37 17.33 -0.47 -8.50
N CYS A 38 17.01 -1.52 -7.73
CA CYS A 38 17.83 -1.96 -6.59
C CYS A 38 19.28 -2.35 -6.93
N ARG A 39 19.56 -2.75 -8.18
CA ARG A 39 20.93 -3.08 -8.64
C ARG A 39 21.92 -1.93 -8.44
N MET A 40 21.46 -0.68 -8.45
CA MET A 40 22.31 0.49 -8.24
C MET A 40 22.67 0.71 -6.76
N TYR A 41 21.84 0.22 -5.84
CA TYR A 41 22.02 0.40 -4.40
C TYR A 41 22.82 -0.73 -3.75
N HIS A 42 22.93 -1.88 -4.41
CA HIS A 42 23.70 -3.00 -3.91
C HIS A 42 25.20 -2.76 -4.04
N PRO A 43 25.99 -3.10 -3.00
CA PRO A 43 27.42 -2.93 -3.04
C PRO A 43 28.03 -3.93 -4.02
N MET A 44 28.98 -3.48 -4.83
CA MET A 44 29.66 -4.37 -5.78
C MET A 44 30.56 -5.40 -5.10
N LEU A 45 31.02 -5.11 -3.86
CA LEU A 45 31.90 -5.99 -3.09
C LEU A 45 31.32 -6.29 -1.71
N PRO A 46 31.51 -7.51 -1.18
CA PRO A 46 31.01 -7.90 0.14
C PRO A 46 31.59 -7.09 1.30
N THR A 47 32.77 -6.49 1.11
CA THR A 47 33.43 -5.64 2.11
C THR A 47 32.93 -4.20 2.09
N GLN A 48 32.19 -3.81 1.06
CA GLN A 48 31.68 -2.45 0.92
C GLN A 48 30.38 -2.30 1.71
N LYS A 49 30.37 -1.36 2.65
CA LYS A 49 29.16 -0.98 3.37
C LYS A 49 28.25 -0.16 2.44
N VAL A 50 26.97 -0.49 2.41
CA VAL A 50 25.95 0.31 1.72
C VAL A 50 25.86 1.68 2.39
N LYS A 51 25.99 2.74 1.60
CA LYS A 51 25.85 4.12 2.06
C LYS A 51 24.60 4.72 1.43
N CYS A 52 23.49 4.71 2.17
CA CYS A 52 22.28 5.39 1.73
C CYS A 52 22.29 6.86 2.15
N PRO A 53 21.80 7.77 1.29
CA PRO A 53 21.64 9.17 1.64
C PRO A 53 20.60 9.34 2.77
N ASN A 54 20.79 10.35 3.61
CA ASN A 54 19.82 10.71 4.65
C ASN A 54 18.72 11.63 4.08
N ILE A 55 17.97 11.10 3.11
CA ILE A 55 16.81 11.76 2.50
C ILE A 55 15.54 11.06 2.95
N THR A 56 14.50 11.84 3.25
CA THR A 56 13.20 11.33 3.67
C THR A 56 12.27 11.23 2.46
N ALA A 57 12.12 10.03 1.93
CA ALA A 57 11.29 9.70 0.78
C ALA A 57 10.65 8.32 1.02
N TYR A 58 9.65 8.26 1.91
CA TYR A 58 9.16 7.00 2.45
C TYR A 58 8.66 6.02 1.37
N VAL A 59 9.04 4.75 1.52
CA VAL A 59 8.61 3.63 0.66
C VAL A 59 7.98 2.55 1.54
N CYS A 60 6.85 2.00 1.12
CA CYS A 60 6.17 0.90 1.81
C CYS A 60 6.33 -0.40 1.03
N ASP A 61 6.67 -1.50 1.73
CA ASP A 61 6.67 -2.83 1.14
C ASP A 61 5.30 -3.51 1.22
N THR A 62 5.18 -4.64 0.53
CA THR A 62 3.96 -5.46 0.54
C THR A 62 3.72 -6.17 1.87
N LYS A 63 4.71 -6.16 2.79
CA LYS A 63 4.63 -6.72 4.15
C LYS A 63 4.24 -5.66 5.20
N GLY A 64 3.98 -4.41 4.78
CA GLY A 64 3.60 -3.31 5.67
C GLY A 64 4.78 -2.63 6.39
N ARG A 65 6.02 -2.87 5.99
CA ARG A 65 7.21 -2.18 6.52
C ARG A 65 7.42 -0.87 5.74
N THR A 66 7.70 0.20 6.48
CA THR A 66 8.01 1.52 5.90
C THR A 66 9.51 1.79 6.00
N TYR A 67 10.11 2.20 4.89
CA TYR A 67 11.53 2.51 4.76
C TYR A 67 11.71 4.01 4.54
N GLN A 68 12.78 4.59 5.09
CA GLN A 68 13.03 6.04 4.98
C GLN A 68 13.22 6.49 3.52
N ASN A 69 13.82 5.65 2.67
CA ASN A 69 13.95 5.86 1.24
C ASN A 69 14.13 4.55 0.47
N GLU A 70 14.14 4.64 -0.86
CA GLU A 70 14.30 3.50 -1.78
C GLU A 70 15.64 2.76 -1.60
N CYS A 71 16.71 3.46 -1.23
CA CYS A 71 18.00 2.83 -0.95
C CYS A 71 17.90 1.92 0.28
N PHE A 72 17.29 2.40 1.36
CA PHE A 72 17.05 1.58 2.55
C PHE A 72 16.10 0.42 2.25
N PHE A 73 15.06 0.63 1.43
CA PHE A 73 14.20 -0.45 0.97
C PHE A 73 15.00 -1.55 0.26
N CYS A 74 15.81 -1.21 -0.74
CA CYS A 74 16.63 -2.17 -1.50
C CYS A 74 17.73 -2.84 -0.68
N TYR A 75 18.22 -2.19 0.38
CA TYR A 75 19.22 -2.75 1.29
C TYR A 75 18.67 -3.87 2.18
N TYR A 76 17.40 -3.78 2.58
CA TYR A 76 16.75 -4.74 3.48
C TYR A 76 15.90 -5.80 2.75
N GLN A 77 15.86 -5.75 1.41
CA GLN A 77 15.18 -6.71 0.54
C GLN A 77 16.12 -7.85 0.17
#